data_AF-A0A3M1SBY4-F1
#
_entry.id   AF-A0A3M1SBY4-F1
#
_cell.length_a   1.000
_cell.length_b   1.000
_cell.length_c   1.000
_cell.angle_alpha   90.00
_cell.angle_beta   90.00
_cell.angle_gamma   90.00
#
_symmetry.space_group_name_H-M   'P 1'
#
loop_
_entity.id
_entity.type
_entity.pdbx_description
1 polymer ?
#
loop_
_entity_poly.entity_id
_entity_poly.type
_entity_poly.pdbx_seq_one_letter_code
_entity_poly.pdbx_strand_id
1 'polypeptide(L)'
;MSPMKRIVFWLVCAAVVGGAVASVRAEAPSGVLQLHPENSRYFLWRGKPTVLITSGEHYGAVLNLDFDYRRYLATLASDGLNLTRTFSGTYREVATSFGITDNPLAPKPLRYICPWARSETP
;
A
#
# COMPACT_ATOMS: atom_id res chain seq x y z
N MET A 1 33.41 49.44 38.17
CA MET A 1 32.11 49.25 37.47
C MET A 1 31.06 48.80 38.48
N SER A 2 29.88 49.43 38.47
CA SER A 2 28.80 49.24 39.45
C SER A 2 28.15 47.83 39.39
N PRO A 3 27.74 47.24 40.53
CA PRO A 3 27.17 45.90 40.65
C PRO A 3 25.90 45.66 39.82
N MET A 4 25.24 46.74 39.39
CA MET A 4 23.99 46.71 38.62
C MET A 4 24.16 46.21 37.17
N LYS A 5 25.39 46.21 36.62
CA LYS A 5 25.67 45.70 35.26
C LYS A 5 25.88 44.19 35.19
N ARG A 6 26.12 43.50 36.32
CA ARG A 6 26.33 42.04 36.34
C ARG A 6 25.01 41.26 36.28
N ILE A 7 23.92 41.82 36.80
CA ILE A 7 22.60 41.16 36.85
C ILE A 7 21.94 41.13 35.47
N VAL A 8 22.10 42.19 34.67
CA VAL A 8 21.57 42.24 33.30
C VAL A 8 22.31 41.27 32.37
N PHE A 9 23.61 41.02 32.60
CA PHE A 9 24.38 40.07 31.79
C PHE A 9 23.93 38.61 31.97
N TRP A 10 23.43 38.23 33.16
CA TRP A 10 22.94 36.87 33.41
C TRP A 10 21.47 36.65 32.98
N LEU A 11 20.66 37.71 32.87
CA LEU A 11 19.28 37.60 32.39
C LEU A 11 19.18 37.43 30.87
N VAL A 12 20.19 37.85 30.11
CA VAL A 12 20.23 37.65 28.64
C VAL A 12 20.68 36.22 28.27
N CYS A 13 21.44 35.53 29.13
CA CYS A 13 21.87 34.15 28.87
C CYS A 13 20.80 33.09 29.21
N ALA A 14 19.81 33.40 30.06
CA ALA A 14 18.77 32.44 30.44
C ALA A 14 17.64 32.29 29.40
N ALA A 15 17.53 33.20 28.44
CA ALA A 15 16.46 33.20 27.45
C ALA A 15 16.75 32.36 26.18
N VAL A 16 17.95 31.78 26.03
CA VAL A 16 18.36 31.07 24.80
C VAL A 16 18.36 29.54 24.96
N VAL A 17 18.17 28.99 26.16
CA VAL A 17 18.23 27.53 26.38
C VAL A 17 16.88 26.82 26.17
N GLY A 18 15.78 27.57 26.04
CA GLY A 18 14.44 27.03 25.75
C GLY A 18 14.19 26.77 24.26
N GLY A 19 15.20 26.35 23.51
CA GLY A 19 15.02 25.94 22.11
C GLY A 19 14.06 24.76 22.05
N ALA A 20 12.82 25.00 21.62
CA ALA A 20 11.88 23.95 21.30
C ALA A 20 12.57 22.99 20.34
N VAL A 21 12.91 21.80 20.82
CA VAL A 21 13.36 20.70 19.97
C VAL A 21 12.14 20.33 19.15
N ALA A 22 11.98 20.98 18.00
CA ALA A 22 11.03 20.54 17.00
C ALA A 22 11.40 19.08 16.71
N SER A 23 10.52 18.15 17.09
CA SER A 23 10.67 16.76 16.71
C SER A 23 10.66 16.73 15.18
N VAL A 24 11.84 16.58 14.59
CA VAL A 24 11.97 16.32 13.16
C VAL A 24 11.39 14.92 12.96
N ARG A 25 10.09 14.87 12.67
CA ARG A 25 9.43 13.63 12.34
C ARG A 25 9.99 13.22 10.98
N ALA A 26 10.75 12.12 10.95
CA ALA A 26 11.28 11.59 9.71
C ALA A 26 10.12 11.45 8.71
N GLU A 27 10.21 12.16 7.59
CA GLU A 27 9.22 12.07 6.53
C GLU A 27 9.30 10.64 5.98
N ALA A 28 8.21 9.90 6.15
CA ALA A 28 8.07 8.54 5.65
C ALA A 28 8.51 8.51 4.18
N PRO A 29 9.37 7.56 3.75
CA PRO A 29 9.82 7.46 2.37
C PRO A 29 8.61 7.53 1.42
N SER A 30 8.67 8.48 0.50
CA SER A 30 7.52 9.09 -0.17
C SER A 30 6.81 8.21 -1.21
N GLY A 31 6.97 6.89 -1.15
CA GLY A 31 6.38 5.97 -2.13
C GLY A 31 6.13 4.54 -1.65
N VAL A 32 6.31 4.23 -0.36
CA VAL A 32 6.11 2.87 0.16
C VAL A 32 5.00 2.87 1.20
N LEU A 33 4.22 1.80 1.24
CA LEU A 33 3.24 1.56 2.31
C LEU A 33 3.98 1.20 3.61
N GLN A 34 3.63 1.84 4.72
CA GLN A 34 4.29 1.63 6.01
C GLN A 34 3.27 1.50 7.14
N LEU A 35 3.63 0.84 8.25
CA LEU A 35 2.81 0.92 9.47
C LEU A 35 2.87 2.33 10.07
N HIS A 36 1.76 2.80 10.61
CA HIS A 36 1.70 4.10 11.27
C HIS A 36 2.49 4.07 12.61
N PRO A 37 3.44 5.00 12.84
CA PRO A 37 4.40 4.90 13.94
C PRO A 37 3.77 5.03 15.32
N GLU A 38 2.67 5.77 15.45
CA GLU A 38 1.94 5.93 16.72
C GLU A 38 0.79 4.94 16.89
N ASN A 39 0.37 4.25 15.81
CA ASN A 39 -0.76 3.31 15.86
C ASN A 39 -0.60 2.24 14.79
N SER A 40 0.06 1.13 15.15
CA SER A 40 0.39 0.04 14.24
C SER A 40 -0.80 -0.70 13.61
N ARG A 41 -2.05 -0.32 13.95
CA ARG A 41 -3.27 -0.83 13.29
C ARG A 41 -3.58 -0.14 11.96
N TYR A 42 -2.95 1.00 11.66
CA TYR A 42 -3.15 1.76 10.43
C TYR A 42 -1.88 1.80 9.58
N PHE A 43 -2.05 2.10 8.30
CA PHE A 43 -0.94 2.32 7.37
C PHE A 43 -0.72 3.81 7.09
N LEU A 44 0.49 4.15 6.68
CA LEU A 44 0.84 5.38 5.97
C LEU A 44 1.09 5.05 4.50
N TRP A 45 0.48 5.83 3.61
CA TRP A 45 0.81 5.89 2.19
C TRP A 45 1.23 7.32 1.85
N ARG A 46 2.48 7.51 1.42
CA ARG A 46 3.06 8.84 1.13
C ARG A 46 2.84 9.84 2.28
N GLY A 47 3.14 9.39 3.49
CA GLY A 47 2.99 10.19 4.72
C GLY A 47 1.55 10.39 5.21
N LYS A 48 0.53 9.88 4.52
CA LYS A 48 -0.88 10.05 4.89
C LYS A 48 -1.46 8.78 5.49
N PRO A 49 -2.15 8.84 6.65
CA PRO A 49 -2.94 7.72 7.16
C PRO A 49 -3.86 7.17 6.09
N THR A 50 -3.83 5.85 5.87
CA THR A 50 -4.55 5.17 4.79
C THR A 50 -5.10 3.84 5.28
N VAL A 51 -6.34 3.54 4.89
CA VAL A 51 -6.96 2.22 5.01
C VAL A 51 -6.94 1.58 3.63
N LEU A 52 -6.58 0.30 3.56
CA LEU A 52 -6.66 -0.46 2.32
C LEU A 52 -8.05 -1.08 2.20
N ILE A 53 -8.74 -0.79 1.11
CA ILE A 53 -10.12 -1.24 0.88
C ILE A 53 -10.31 -1.63 -0.59
N THR A 54 -11.09 -2.68 -0.82
CA THR A 54 -11.36 -3.22 -2.16
C THR A 54 -12.66 -4.00 -2.22
N SER A 55 -13.16 -4.20 -3.44
CA SER A 55 -14.12 -5.23 -3.82
C SER A 55 -13.34 -6.27 -4.61
N GLY A 56 -12.80 -7.26 -3.89
CA GLY A 56 -11.84 -8.19 -4.47
C GLY A 56 -12.52 -9.25 -5.33
N GLU A 57 -12.16 -9.28 -6.61
CA GLU A 57 -12.42 -10.42 -7.48
C GLU A 57 -11.60 -11.65 -7.05
N HIS A 58 -12.07 -12.85 -7.40
CA HIS A 58 -11.44 -14.13 -7.07
C HIS A 58 -10.13 -14.36 -7.84
N TYR A 59 -9.10 -13.56 -7.52
CA TYR A 59 -7.67 -13.62 -7.88
C TYR A 59 -7.25 -13.83 -9.35
N GLY A 60 -8.20 -13.99 -10.27
CA GLY A 60 -7.97 -14.37 -11.67
C GLY A 60 -7.68 -13.21 -12.61
N ALA A 61 -7.68 -11.97 -12.11
CA ALA A 61 -7.73 -10.76 -12.93
C ALA A 61 -6.62 -10.67 -13.99
N VAL A 62 -5.39 -11.11 -13.70
CA VAL A 62 -4.25 -10.99 -14.63
C VAL A 62 -3.82 -12.32 -15.26
N LEU A 63 -4.45 -13.43 -14.90
CA LEU A 63 -4.13 -14.76 -15.41
C LEU A 63 -5.21 -15.37 -16.31
N ASN A 64 -6.39 -14.74 -16.35
CA ASN A 64 -7.51 -15.17 -17.18
C ASN A 64 -7.70 -14.20 -18.36
N LEU A 65 -7.42 -14.66 -19.58
CA LEU A 65 -7.55 -13.87 -20.80
C LEU A 65 -9.01 -13.53 -21.17
N ASP A 66 -9.99 -14.19 -20.54
CA ASP A 66 -11.41 -13.86 -20.70
C ASP A 66 -11.91 -12.84 -19.67
N PHE A 67 -11.10 -12.49 -18.68
CA PHE A 67 -11.47 -11.50 -17.67
C PHE A 67 -11.08 -10.08 -18.12
N ASP A 68 -12.05 -9.17 -18.18
CA ASP A 68 -11.82 -7.75 -18.50
C ASP A 68 -11.25 -7.00 -17.30
N TYR A 69 -9.96 -7.24 -17.03
CA TYR A 69 -9.26 -6.60 -15.92
C TYR A 69 -9.18 -5.08 -16.07
N ARG A 70 -9.23 -4.54 -17.29
CA ARG A 70 -9.19 -3.09 -17.50
C ARG A 70 -10.47 -2.46 -16.97
N ARG A 71 -11.63 -3.03 -17.34
CA ARG A 71 -12.91 -2.58 -16.81
C ARG A 71 -12.97 -2.76 -15.30
N TYR A 72 -12.60 -3.93 -14.78
CA TYR A 72 -12.60 -4.20 -13.34
C TYR A 72 -11.74 -3.20 -12.56
N LEU A 73 -10.46 -2.99 -12.95
CA LEU A 73 -9.57 -2.06 -12.26
C LEU A 73 -10.01 -0.60 -12.41
N ALA A 74 -10.59 -0.23 -13.55
CA ALA A 74 -11.17 1.10 -13.74
C ALA A 74 -12.38 1.33 -12.82
N THR A 75 -13.25 0.34 -12.64
CA THR A 75 -14.36 0.40 -11.69
C THR A 75 -13.87 0.55 -10.25
N LEU A 76 -12.89 -0.25 -9.83
CA LEU A 76 -12.30 -0.11 -8.49
C LEU A 76 -11.77 1.32 -8.27
N ALA A 77 -11.05 1.85 -9.26
CA ALA A 77 -10.50 3.20 -9.20
C ALA A 77 -11.60 4.28 -9.17
N SER A 78 -12.68 4.15 -9.96
CA SER A 78 -13.79 5.11 -9.96
C SER A 78 -14.53 5.15 -8.62
N ASP A 79 -14.58 4.02 -7.93
CA ASP A 79 -15.23 3.89 -6.63
C ASP A 79 -14.30 4.28 -5.46
N GLY A 80 -13.08 4.74 -5.76
CA GLY A 80 -12.09 5.15 -4.75
C GLY A 80 -11.45 3.99 -3.98
N LEU A 81 -11.55 2.77 -4.50
CA LEU A 81 -10.92 1.59 -3.94
C LEU A 81 -9.43 1.55 -4.31
N ASN A 82 -8.59 1.20 -3.34
CA ASN A 82 -7.13 1.40 -3.44
C ASN A 82 -6.32 0.11 -3.29
N LEU A 83 -6.99 -1.04 -3.31
CA LEU A 83 -6.37 -2.36 -3.22
C LEU A 83 -6.98 -3.30 -4.28
N THR A 84 -6.19 -4.27 -4.72
CA THR A 84 -6.67 -5.47 -5.41
C THR A 84 -5.75 -6.63 -5.04
N ARG A 85 -6.25 -7.86 -5.09
CA ARG A 85 -5.47 -9.07 -4.82
C ARG A 85 -5.52 -9.95 -6.06
N THR A 86 -4.38 -10.48 -6.46
CA THR A 86 -4.26 -11.36 -7.63
C THR A 86 -3.23 -12.43 -7.38
N PHE A 87 -3.37 -13.57 -8.04
CA PHE A 87 -2.31 -14.58 -8.08
C PHE A 87 -1.35 -14.29 -9.23
N SER A 88 -0.08 -14.64 -9.03
CA SER A 88 1.02 -14.40 -9.98
C SER A 88 1.04 -15.39 -11.15
N GLY A 89 0.10 -16.34 -11.16
CA GLY A 89 -0.02 -17.37 -12.19
C GLY A 89 0.57 -18.73 -11.80
N THR A 90 1.36 -18.88 -10.74
CA THR A 90 1.84 -20.22 -10.30
C THR A 90 0.70 -21.19 -9.93
N TYR A 91 -0.43 -20.64 -9.51
CA TYR A 91 -1.64 -21.36 -9.17
C TYR A 91 -2.80 -20.85 -9.99
N ARG A 92 -3.61 -21.79 -10.46
CA ARG A 92 -4.97 -21.57 -10.99
C ARG A 92 -5.84 -22.74 -10.55
N GLU A 93 -7.13 -22.51 -10.55
CA GLU A 93 -8.14 -23.54 -10.29
C GLU A 93 -8.54 -24.26 -11.59
N VAL A 94 -9.37 -25.29 -11.45
CA VAL A 94 -10.05 -25.96 -12.57
C VAL A 94 -11.55 -25.70 -12.48
N ALA A 95 -12.28 -25.93 -13.56
CA ALA A 95 -13.71 -25.58 -13.63
C ALA A 95 -14.58 -26.20 -12.51
N THR A 96 -14.18 -27.35 -11.95
CA THR A 96 -14.91 -28.03 -10.87
C THR A 96 -14.47 -27.60 -9.47
N SER A 97 -13.46 -26.74 -9.35
CA SER A 97 -12.99 -26.24 -8.06
C SER A 97 -14.11 -25.50 -7.34
N PHE A 98 -14.46 -25.98 -6.15
CA PHE A 98 -15.41 -25.35 -5.21
C PHE A 98 -16.83 -25.10 -5.74
N GLY A 99 -17.20 -25.63 -6.91
CA GLY A 99 -18.53 -25.43 -7.49
C GLY A 99 -18.85 -23.98 -7.89
N ILE A 100 -17.84 -23.14 -8.10
CA ILE A 100 -18.02 -21.73 -8.45
C ILE A 100 -18.37 -21.61 -9.94
N THR A 101 -19.50 -20.97 -10.23
CA THR A 101 -19.89 -20.65 -11.61
C THR A 101 -19.12 -19.42 -12.10
N ASP A 102 -18.65 -19.45 -13.34
CA ASP A 102 -17.86 -18.36 -13.97
C ASP A 102 -16.60 -17.94 -13.19
N ASN A 103 -15.95 -18.92 -12.55
CA ASN A 103 -14.75 -18.73 -11.74
C ASN A 103 -13.58 -18.10 -12.54
N PRO A 104 -13.19 -16.85 -12.25
CA PRO A 104 -12.12 -16.21 -12.98
C PRO A 104 -10.74 -16.80 -12.67
N LEU A 105 -10.56 -17.51 -11.55
CA LEU A 105 -9.34 -18.25 -11.21
C LEU A 105 -9.24 -19.62 -11.91
N ALA A 106 -10.29 -20.06 -12.61
CA ALA A 106 -10.29 -21.25 -13.45
C ALA A 106 -10.43 -20.90 -14.95
N PRO A 107 -9.41 -20.29 -15.59
CA PRO A 107 -9.50 -19.94 -17.01
C PRO A 107 -9.79 -21.17 -17.88
N LYS A 108 -10.54 -20.95 -18.96
CA LYS A 108 -10.83 -21.97 -19.97
C LYS A 108 -9.53 -22.51 -20.59
N PRO A 109 -9.57 -23.71 -21.23
CA PRO A 109 -8.42 -24.23 -21.96
C PRO A 109 -7.82 -23.18 -22.90
N LEU A 110 -6.49 -23.02 -22.85
CA LEU A 110 -5.72 -22.03 -23.61
C LEU A 110 -6.02 -20.55 -23.29
N ARG A 111 -6.87 -20.24 -22.31
CA ARG A 111 -7.19 -18.87 -21.86
C ARG A 111 -6.49 -18.46 -20.57
N TYR A 112 -5.68 -19.35 -20.00
CA TYR A 112 -4.76 -19.02 -18.91
C TYR A 112 -3.45 -18.43 -19.44
N ILE A 113 -2.97 -17.37 -18.81
CA ILE A 113 -1.64 -16.77 -19.05
C ILE A 113 -0.81 -16.76 -17.76
N CYS A 114 0.50 -16.94 -17.88
CA CYS A 114 1.45 -16.82 -16.79
C CYS A 114 2.81 -16.31 -17.29
N PRO A 115 3.73 -15.97 -16.37
CA PRO A 115 5.07 -15.48 -16.73
C PRO A 115 5.97 -16.50 -17.46
N TRP A 116 5.58 -17.77 -17.53
CA TRP A 116 6.38 -18.83 -18.15
C TRP A 116 5.80 -19.24 -19.51
N ALA A 117 6.68 -19.54 -20.46
CA ALA A 117 6.28 -20.10 -21.74
C ALA A 117 5.65 -21.50 -21.55
N ARG A 118 4.70 -21.88 -22.42
CA ARG A 118 4.17 -23.24 -22.43
C ARG A 118 5.25 -24.20 -22.96
N SER A 119 5.40 -25.34 -22.30
CA SER A 119 6.20 -26.46 -22.78
C SER A 119 5.37 -27.32 -23.75
N GLU A 120 6.02 -27.97 -24.70
CA GLU A 120 5.42 -29.03 -25.51
C GLU A 120 5.45 -30.41 -24.80
N THR A 121 6.25 -30.54 -23.74
CA THR A 121 6.31 -31.74 -22.91
C THR A 121 5.59 -31.50 -21.56
N PRO A 122 4.81 -32.48 -21.06
CA PRO A 122 4.16 -32.41 -19.75
C PRO A 122 5.12 -32.21 -18.57
#